data_AF-A0A946ECM2-F1
#
_entry.id   AF-A0A946ECM2-F1
#
_cell.length_a   1.000
_cell.length_b   1.000
_cell.length_c   1.000
_cell.angle_alpha   90.00
_cell.angle_beta   90.00
_cell.angle_gamma   90.00
#
_symmetry.space_group_name_H-M   'P 1'
#
loop_
_entity.id
_entity.type
_entity.pdbx_description
1 polymer ?
#
loop_
_entity_poly.entity_id
_entity_poly.type
_entity_poly.pdbx_seq_one_letter_code
_entity_poly.pdbx_strand_id
1 'polypeptide(L)' 'VVIKRLPKTRSGKILRATMVKIADSEAFKMPATIDDPDILDEIKEALQSLGYAQG' A
#
# COMPACT_ATOMS: atom_id res chain seq x y z
N VAL A 1 9.47 -7.75 5.67
CA VAL A 1 9.47 -6.56 6.55
C VAL A 1 8.22 -6.59 7.43
N VAL A 2 8.32 -6.19 8.70
CA VAL A 2 7.16 -6.06 9.58
C VAL A 2 6.67 -4.62 9.53
N ILE A 3 5.36 -4.42 9.42
CA ILE A 3 4.71 -3.11 9.33
C ILE A 3 3.67 -2.96 10.44
N LYS A 4 3.44 -1.72 10.89
CA LYS A 4 2.55 -1.41 12.01
C LYS A 4 1.08 -1.68 11.68
N ARG A 5 0.68 -1.49 10.42
CA ARG A 5 -0.70 -1.59 9.95
C ARG A 5 -0.75 -1.88 8.45
N LEU A 6 -1.85 -2.49 8.01
CA LEU A 6 -2.13 -2.79 6.60
C LEU A 6 -3.15 -1.78 6.05
N PRO A 7 -3.06 -1.41 4.76
CA PRO A 7 -4.01 -0.49 4.15
C PRO A 7 -5.37 -1.18 4.04
N LYS A 8 -6.41 -0.51 4.53
CA LYS A 8 -7.76 -1.07 4.56
C LYS A 8 -8.78 -0.08 4.01
N THR A 9 -9.95 -0.59 3.66
CA THR A 9 -11.12 0.24 3.47
C THR A 9 -11.72 0.63 4.81
N ARG A 10 -12.62 1.62 4.83
CA ARG A 10 -13.43 1.98 6.01
C ARG A 10 -14.27 0.83 6.59
N SER A 11 -14.49 -0.23 5.81
CA SER A 11 -15.15 -1.47 6.25
C SER A 11 -14.17 -2.56 6.73
N GLY A 12 -12.87 -2.26 6.80
CA GLY A 12 -11.82 -3.17 7.27
C GLY A 12 -11.27 -4.13 6.23
N LYS A 13 -11.70 -4.06 4.95
CA LYS A 13 -11.17 -4.93 3.90
C LYS A 13 -9.76 -4.49 3.53
N ILE A 14 -8.82 -5.44 3.48
CA ILE A 14 -7.42 -5.16 3.13
C ILE A 14 -7.29 -4.87 1.63
N LEU A 15 -6.59 -3.79 1.28
CA LEU A 15 -6.35 -3.33 -0.09
C LEU A 15 -5.19 -4.08 -0.78
N ARG A 16 -5.26 -5.42 -0.82
CA ARG A 16 -4.17 -6.26 -1.37
C ARG A 16 -3.83 -5.93 -2.82
N ALA A 17 -4.83 -5.67 -3.66
CA ALA A 17 -4.60 -5.32 -5.06
C ALA A 17 -3.80 -4.01 -5.22
N THR A 18 -4.04 -3.03 -4.35
CA THR A 18 -3.26 -1.78 -4.32
C THR A 18 -1.83 -2.06 -3.88
N MET A 19 -1.62 -2.92 -2.88
CA MET A 19 -0.27 -3.30 -2.43
C MET A 19 0.56 -3.96 -3.53
N VAL A 20 -0.05 -4.84 -4.35
CA VAL A 20 0.63 -5.48 -5.49
C VAL A 20 1.09 -4.41 -6.48
N LYS A 21 0.21 -3.49 -6.86
CA LYS A 21 0.55 -2.39 -7.78
C LYS A 21 1.66 -1.49 -7.25
N ILE A 22 1.67 -1.18 -5.95
CA ILE A 22 2.75 -0.43 -5.32
C ILE A 22 4.08 -1.21 -5.43
N ALA A 23 4.07 -2.51 -5.12
CA ALA A 23 5.27 -3.34 -5.20
C ALA A 23 5.84 -3.41 -6.63
N ASP A 24 4.97 -3.52 -7.63
CA ASP A 24 5.32 -3.59 -9.05
C ASP A 24 5.60 -2.22 -9.69
N SER A 25 5.52 -1.13 -8.90
CA SER A 25 5.64 0.26 -9.39
C SER A 25 4.64 0.61 -10.50
N GLU A 26 3.47 -0.03 -10.49
CA GLU A 26 2.38 0.22 -11.42
C GLU A 26 1.53 1.42 -11.00
N ALA A 27 0.97 2.12 -11.99
CA ALA A 27 -0.02 3.16 -11.73
C ALA A 27 -1.28 2.56 -11.05
N PHE A 28 -1.64 3.14 -9.91
CA PHE A 28 -2.88 2.82 -9.21
C PHE A 28 -3.67 4.08 -8.91
N LYS A 29 -4.99 3.93 -8.77
CA LYS A 29 -5.86 4.99 -8.28
C LYS A 29 -6.08 4.77 -6.80
N MET A 30 -5.89 5.80 -5.99
CA MET A 30 -6.19 5.75 -4.57
C MET A 30 -7.70 5.46 -4.39
N PRO A 31 -8.07 4.37 -3.68
CA PRO A 31 -9.47 4.05 -3.45
C PRO A 31 -10.14 5.12 -2.58
N ALA A 32 -11.28 5.65 -3.00
CA ALA A 32 -12.03 6.64 -2.22
C ALA A 32 -12.53 6.11 -0.86
N THR A 33 -12.58 4.79 -0.71
CA THR A 33 -13.02 4.10 0.51
C THR A 33 -11.88 3.73 1.45
N ILE A 34 -10.64 4.15 1.17
CA ILE A 34 -9.50 3.94 2.08
C ILE A 34 -9.77 4.59 3.44
N ASP A 35 -9.28 3.95 4.50
CA ASP A 35 -9.39 4.46 5.87
C ASP A 35 -8.36 5.55 6.15
N ASP A 36 -7.10 5.30 5.80
CA ASP A 36 -5.97 6.20 5.99
C ASP A 36 -5.05 6.13 4.75
N PRO A 37 -4.97 7.21 3.96
CA PRO A 37 -4.16 7.23 2.74
C PRO A 37 -2.65 7.17 3.02
N ASP A 38 -2.19 7.67 4.18
CA ASP A 38 -0.77 7.77 4.52
C ASP A 38 -0.13 6.38 4.67
N ILE A 39 -0.94 5.35 4.96
CA ILE A 39 -0.48 3.96 5.01
C ILE A 39 0.12 3.50 3.67
N LEU A 40 -0.35 4.02 2.53
CA LEU A 40 0.18 3.62 1.23
C LEU A 40 1.64 4.03 1.06
N ASP A 41 2.02 5.20 1.59
CA ASP A 41 3.41 5.67 1.57
C ASP A 41 4.27 4.87 2.55
N GLU A 42 3.78 4.57 3.77
CA GLU A 42 4.46 3.67 4.72
C GLU A 42 4.75 2.29 4.09
N ILE A 43 3.78 1.75 3.34
CA ILE A 43 3.94 0.49 2.61
C ILE A 43 4.96 0.61 1.49
N LYS A 44 4.94 1.72 0.73
CA LYS A 44 5.92 1.98 -0.33
C LYS A 44 7.34 1.99 0.24
N GLU A 45 7.59 2.73 1.31
CA GLU A 45 8.90 2.79 1.98
C GLU A 45 9.34 1.41 2.49
N ALA A 46 8.43 0.67 3.12
CA ALA A 46 8.71 -0.68 3.60
C ALA A 46 9.06 -1.65 2.45
N LEU A 47 8.37 -1.54 1.30
CA LEU A 47 8.65 -2.34 0.11
C LEU A 47 9.98 -1.95 -0.54
N GLN A 48 10.35 -0.67 -0.53
CA GLN A 48 11.64 -0.19 -1.02
C GLN A 48 12.81 -0.78 -0.23
N SER A 49 12.66 -0.96 1.08
CA SER A 49 13.67 -1.64 1.91
C SER A 49 13.93 -3.10 1.52
N LEU A 50 13.00 -3.72 0.79
CA LEU A 50 13.09 -5.10 0.30
C LEU A 50 13.48 -5.19 -1.19
N GLY A 51 13.70 -4.06 -1.86
CA GLY A 51 14.02 -4.00 -3.29
C GLY A 51 12.81 -3.95 -4.23
N TYR A 52 11.59 -3.76 -3.71
CA TYR A 52 10.37 -3.53 -4.50
C TYR A 52 10.05 -2.03 -4.61
N ALA A 53 9.02 -1.65 -5.37
CA ALA A 53 8.51 -0.27 -5.42
C ALA A 53 9.57 0.81 -5.75
N GLN A 54 10.50 0.48 -6.65
CA GLN A 54 11.66 1.32 -7.03
C GLN A 54 11.33 2.40 -8.08
N GLY A 55 10.08 2.47 -8.55
CA GLY A 55 9.60 3.46 -9.52
C GLY A 55 9.15 4.80 -8.92
#